data_AF-A0A9D4V543-F1
#
_entry.id   AF-A0A9D4V543-F1
#
_cell.length_a   1.000
_cell.length_b   1.000
_cell.length_c   1.000
_cell.angle_alpha   90.00
_cell.angle_beta   90.00
_cell.angle_gamma   90.00
#
_symmetry.space_group_name_H-M   'P 1'
#
loop_
_entity.id
_entity.type
_entity.pdbx_description
1 polymer ?
#
loop_
_entity_poly.entity_id
_entity_poly.type
_entity_poly.pdbx_seq_one_letter_code
_entity_poly.pdbx_strand_id
1 'polypeptide(L)'
;MAMRYTKDAKANNVQIPKSRTNGWQASWKKFLIDMMYLRGYVALYPNFPNQQSFSTNHMEPGAHISALDNVVKHDKEDFEVPLLRQDYWRMLPQGKLPPTTKLPVINLFNRRSSLKGLKTAGAALQQDVLPCKPKELVLVNHATGLPDHCSAF
;
A
#
# COMPACT_ATOMS: atom_id res chain seq x y z
N MET A 1 -17.24 15.80 -15.63
CA MET A 1 -16.10 15.08 -16.23
C MET A 1 -15.04 14.89 -15.15
N ALA A 2 -14.67 13.67 -14.80
CA ALA A 2 -13.61 13.45 -13.82
C ALA A 2 -12.26 13.84 -14.43
N MET A 3 -11.78 15.04 -14.07
CA MET A 3 -10.49 15.56 -14.51
C MET A 3 -9.41 14.62 -13.98
N ARG A 4 -8.61 13.98 -14.86
CA ARG A 4 -7.42 13.26 -14.42
C ARG A 4 -6.46 14.27 -13.81
N TYR A 5 -6.05 14.06 -12.56
CA TYR A 5 -5.09 14.93 -11.87
C TYR A 5 -3.72 14.96 -12.57
N THR A 6 -3.40 13.94 -13.37
CA THR A 6 -2.18 13.85 -14.19
C THR A 6 -2.52 13.82 -15.67
N LYS A 7 -1.97 14.76 -16.45
CA LYS A 7 -2.11 14.79 -17.93
C LYS A 7 -1.41 13.60 -18.59
N ASP A 8 -0.25 13.21 -18.08
CA ASP A 8 0.49 12.02 -18.49
C ASP A 8 0.63 11.06 -17.31
N ALA A 9 0.12 9.83 -17.45
CA ALA A 9 0.19 8.79 -16.42
C ALA A 9 1.61 8.20 -16.25
N LYS A 10 2.51 8.45 -17.21
CA LYS A 10 3.92 8.06 -17.16
C LYS A 10 4.80 9.12 -16.50
N ALA A 11 4.33 10.36 -16.41
CA ALA A 11 5.01 11.42 -15.67
C ALA A 11 4.75 11.25 -14.16
N ASN A 12 5.39 10.25 -13.52
CA ASN A 12 5.38 10.11 -12.08
C ASN A 12 6.64 10.76 -11.47
N ASN A 13 6.42 11.89 -10.79
CA ASN A 13 7.48 12.66 -10.15
C ASN A 13 8.01 11.99 -8.87
N VAL A 14 7.28 11.02 -8.29
CA VAL A 14 7.66 10.40 -7.02
C VAL A 14 8.75 9.35 -7.22
N GLN A 15 9.93 9.66 -6.69
CA GLN A 15 11.12 8.83 -6.72
C GLN A 15 11.60 8.57 -5.30
N ILE A 16 11.23 7.41 -4.76
CA ILE A 16 11.65 6.99 -3.43
C ILE A 16 13.03 6.34 -3.55
N PRO A 17 14.08 6.84 -2.86
CA PRO A 17 15.43 6.28 -3.00
C PRO A 17 15.46 4.77 -2.75
N LYS A 18 16.06 4.01 -3.68
CA LYS A 18 16.19 2.54 -3.63
C LYS A 18 14.87 1.75 -3.65
N SER A 19 13.74 2.40 -3.93
CA SER A 19 12.47 1.70 -4.06
C SER A 19 12.41 0.91 -5.36
N ARG A 20 11.96 -0.35 -5.27
CA ARG A 20 11.66 -1.19 -6.44
C ARG A 20 10.48 -0.66 -7.25
N THR A 21 9.64 0.19 -6.66
CA THR A 21 8.46 0.76 -7.35
C THR A 21 8.82 1.85 -8.35
N ASN A 22 10.04 2.42 -8.32
CA ASN A 22 10.43 3.52 -9.20
C ASN A 22 10.35 3.16 -10.69
N GLY A 23 10.51 1.89 -11.05
CA GLY A 23 10.39 1.42 -12.43
C GLY A 23 8.95 1.26 -12.93
N TRP A 24 7.94 1.33 -12.05
CA TRP A 24 6.55 1.08 -12.45
C TRP A 24 5.93 2.34 -13.05
N GLN A 25 5.39 2.23 -14.27
CA GLN A 25 4.76 3.33 -15.00
C GLN A 25 3.25 3.14 -15.04
N ALA A 26 2.47 4.21 -14.85
CA ALA A 26 1.00 4.18 -14.88
C ALA A 26 0.36 3.08 -13.98
N SER A 27 1.03 2.70 -12.88
CA SER A 27 0.58 1.62 -11.99
C SER A 27 -0.19 2.18 -10.80
N TRP A 28 -1.43 1.76 -10.63
CA TRP A 28 -2.25 2.11 -9.45
C TRP A 28 -1.59 1.64 -8.14
N LYS A 29 -0.89 0.50 -8.18
CA LYS A 29 -0.16 -0.02 -7.01
C LYS A 29 1.00 0.90 -6.63
N LYS A 30 1.73 1.45 -7.62
CA LYS A 30 2.77 2.45 -7.36
C LYS A 30 2.16 3.69 -6.73
N PHE A 31 1.06 4.21 -7.28
CA PHE A 31 0.36 5.36 -6.72
C PHE A 31 -0.01 5.15 -5.24
N LEU A 32 -0.59 3.99 -4.90
CA LEU A 32 -0.94 3.66 -3.52
C LEU A 32 0.29 3.62 -2.61
N ILE A 33 1.36 2.96 -3.04
CA ILE A 33 2.61 2.86 -2.27
C ILE A 33 3.26 4.23 -2.08
N ASP A 34 3.32 5.05 -3.14
CA ASP A 34 3.86 6.41 -3.10
C ASP A 34 3.07 7.28 -2.10
N MET A 35 1.73 7.26 -2.19
CA MET A 35 0.86 7.98 -1.25
C MET A 35 1.08 7.52 0.20
N MET A 36 1.15 6.21 0.43
CA MET A 36 1.38 5.68 1.77
C MET A 36 2.75 6.07 2.32
N TYR A 37 3.79 6.02 1.48
CA TYR A 37 5.14 6.43 1.86
C TYR A 37 5.20 7.92 2.20
N LEU A 38 4.67 8.76 1.31
CA LEU A 38 4.70 10.22 1.45
C LEU A 38 3.95 10.68 2.71
N ARG A 39 2.82 10.06 3.04
CA ARG A 39 1.96 10.48 4.16
C ARG A 39 2.17 9.67 5.45
N GLY A 40 3.09 8.71 5.43
CA GLY A 40 3.34 7.81 6.56
C GLY A 40 2.15 6.92 6.90
N TYR A 41 1.32 6.57 5.92
CA TYR A 41 0.22 5.63 6.11
C TYR A 41 0.72 4.19 6.19
N VAL A 42 -0.05 3.36 6.90
CA VAL A 42 0.22 1.93 7.06
C VAL A 42 -1.05 1.15 6.77
N ALA A 43 -0.89 -0.07 6.26
CA ALA A 43 -1.96 -1.05 6.17
C ALA A 43 -1.78 -2.04 7.33
N LEU A 44 -2.88 -2.40 7.99
CA LEU A 44 -2.88 -3.52 8.91
C LEU A 44 -2.73 -4.80 8.08
N TYR A 45 -1.61 -5.50 8.25
CA TYR A 45 -1.35 -6.75 7.54
C TYR A 45 -1.67 -7.94 8.46
N PRO A 46 -2.75 -8.70 8.19
CA PRO A 46 -3.06 -9.88 8.97
C PRO A 46 -2.09 -11.01 8.62
N ASN A 47 -1.32 -11.46 9.60
CA ASN A 47 -0.43 -12.62 9.46
C ASN A 47 -1.02 -13.81 10.22
N PHE A 48 -1.96 -14.52 9.59
CA PHE A 48 -2.60 -15.67 10.21
C PHE A 48 -1.75 -16.94 10.12
N PRO A 49 -1.90 -17.89 11.07
CA PRO A 49 -1.31 -19.23 10.97
C PRO A 49 -1.59 -19.88 9.62
N ASN A 50 -0.61 -20.67 9.14
CA ASN A 50 -0.70 -21.41 7.87
C ASN A 50 -0.99 -20.52 6.65
N GLN A 51 -0.53 -19.26 6.69
CA GLN A 51 -0.69 -18.30 5.59
C GLN A 51 -2.15 -18.06 5.19
N GLN A 52 -3.09 -18.24 6.12
CA GLN A 52 -4.50 -17.99 5.85
C GLN A 52 -4.74 -16.50 5.58
N SER A 53 -5.72 -16.20 4.73
CA SER A 53 -6.04 -14.83 4.31
C SER A 53 -7.54 -14.59 4.31
N PHE A 54 -7.94 -13.32 4.42
CA PHE A 54 -9.33 -12.92 4.21
C PHE A 54 -9.77 -12.98 2.73
N SER A 55 -8.81 -12.93 1.82
CA SER A 55 -9.04 -12.98 0.37
C SER A 55 -7.95 -13.77 -0.32
N THR A 56 -8.33 -14.40 -1.43
CA THR A 56 -7.41 -15.07 -2.36
C THR A 56 -7.64 -14.49 -3.75
N ASN A 57 -6.69 -14.68 -4.67
CA ASN A 57 -6.89 -14.23 -6.04
C ASN A 57 -8.00 -15.05 -6.70
N HIS A 58 -8.80 -14.39 -7.53
CA HIS A 58 -9.65 -15.07 -8.48
C HIS A 58 -8.89 -15.17 -9.81
N MET A 59 -8.64 -16.38 -10.27
CA MET A 59 -7.94 -16.63 -11.54
C MET A 59 -8.96 -16.82 -12.66
N GLU A 60 -8.92 -15.92 -13.64
CA GLU A 60 -9.64 -16.05 -14.90
C GLU A 60 -8.63 -16.22 -16.06
N PRO A 61 -8.96 -17.00 -17.10
CA PRO A 61 -8.12 -17.06 -18.30
C PRO A 61 -8.01 -15.68 -18.98
N GLY A 62 -6.79 -15.16 -19.23
CA GLY A 62 -6.62 -13.85 -19.87
C GLY A 62 -5.17 -13.35 -20.02
N ALA A 63 -5.00 -12.18 -20.64
CA ALA A 63 -3.73 -11.66 -21.19
C ALA A 63 -2.56 -11.42 -20.20
N HIS A 64 -2.82 -11.35 -18.88
CA HIS A 64 -1.75 -11.23 -17.86
C HIS A 64 -1.17 -12.59 -17.44
N ILE A 65 -1.73 -13.68 -17.96
CA ILE A 65 -1.23 -15.04 -17.91
C ILE A 65 -0.96 -15.37 -19.38
N SER A 66 0.28 -15.18 -19.84
CA SER A 66 0.67 -15.22 -21.26
C SER A 66 -0.04 -16.32 -22.09
N ALA A 67 -0.95 -15.91 -22.96
CA ALA A 67 -1.55 -16.69 -24.05
C ALA A 67 -0.94 -16.18 -25.38
N LEU A 68 -0.72 -16.96 -26.44
CA LEU A 68 -1.47 -18.12 -26.93
C LEU A 68 -0.65 -19.43 -27.05
N ASP A 69 0.67 -19.38 -27.02
CA ASP A 69 1.53 -20.54 -27.32
C ASP A 69 2.34 -21.04 -26.11
N ASN A 70 2.07 -20.49 -24.93
CA ASN A 70 2.83 -20.83 -23.73
C ASN A 70 2.24 -22.10 -23.09
N VAL A 71 2.97 -23.21 -23.18
CA VAL A 71 2.62 -24.54 -22.62
C VAL A 71 2.69 -24.55 -21.08
N VAL A 72 2.79 -23.38 -20.44
CA VAL A 72 2.81 -23.28 -18.98
C VAL A 72 1.39 -23.49 -18.48
N LYS A 73 1.09 -24.74 -18.10
CA LYS A 73 -0.07 -25.07 -17.31
C LYS A 73 0.06 -24.31 -15.99
N HIS A 74 -0.70 -23.23 -15.85
CA HIS A 74 -0.76 -22.44 -14.62
C HIS A 74 -1.67 -23.16 -13.64
N ASP A 75 -1.09 -23.78 -12.60
CA ASP A 75 -1.87 -24.40 -11.54
C ASP A 75 -2.46 -23.30 -10.66
N LYS A 76 -3.76 -23.40 -10.40
CA LYS A 76 -4.53 -22.39 -9.66
C LYS A 76 -3.96 -22.15 -8.26
N GLU A 77 -3.42 -23.21 -7.67
CA GLU A 77 -2.77 -23.26 -6.38
C GLU A 77 -1.56 -22.32 -6.28
N ASP A 78 -0.89 -22.01 -7.39
CA ASP A 78 0.24 -21.06 -7.41
C ASP A 78 -0.20 -19.60 -7.23
N PHE A 79 -1.48 -19.32 -7.48
CA PHE A 79 -2.05 -17.96 -7.45
C PHE A 79 -2.98 -17.74 -6.27
N GLU A 80 -3.33 -18.79 -5.53
CA GLU A 80 -4.25 -18.72 -4.41
C GLU A 80 -3.56 -18.93 -3.06
N VAL A 81 -4.17 -18.38 -2.01
CA VAL A 81 -3.80 -18.63 -0.61
C VAL A 81 -5.02 -19.18 0.14
N PRO A 82 -4.82 -20.02 1.17
CA PRO A 82 -5.95 -20.59 1.90
C PRO A 82 -6.78 -19.50 2.56
N LEU A 83 -8.10 -19.57 2.39
CA LEU A 83 -9.02 -18.63 3.03
C LEU A 83 -9.20 -18.98 4.52
N LEU A 84 -9.24 -17.95 5.36
CA LEU A 84 -9.55 -18.08 6.78
C LEU A 84 -10.98 -18.61 6.95
N ARG A 85 -11.12 -19.80 7.54
CA ARG A 85 -12.42 -20.48 7.72
C ARG A 85 -13.09 -20.22 9.07
N GLN A 86 -12.31 -19.75 10.04
CA GLN A 86 -12.76 -19.52 11.40
C GLN A 86 -12.93 -18.04 11.68
N ASP A 87 -13.76 -17.72 12.67
CA ASP A 87 -13.92 -16.34 13.14
C ASP A 87 -12.60 -15.81 13.72
N TYR A 88 -12.01 -14.82 13.05
CA TYR A 88 -10.71 -14.25 13.41
C TYR A 88 -10.73 -13.58 14.79
N TRP A 89 -11.89 -13.13 15.28
CA TRP A 89 -12.00 -12.54 16.62
C TRP A 89 -11.53 -13.50 17.70
N ARG A 90 -11.73 -14.81 17.51
CA ARG A 90 -11.27 -15.86 18.44
C ARG A 90 -9.74 -16.00 18.50
N MET A 91 -9.04 -15.47 17.49
CA MET A 91 -7.57 -15.51 17.41
C MET A 91 -6.93 -14.30 18.08
N LEU A 92 -7.72 -13.28 18.42
CA LEU A 92 -7.23 -12.07 19.07
C LEU A 92 -7.19 -12.24 20.59
N PRO A 93 -6.15 -11.74 21.27
CA PRO A 93 -6.13 -11.70 22.72
C PRO A 93 -7.39 -10.99 23.24
N GLN A 94 -8.16 -11.66 24.10
CA GLN A 94 -9.41 -11.14 24.68
C GLN A 94 -10.48 -10.74 23.64
N GLY A 95 -10.41 -11.26 22.40
CA GLY A 95 -11.37 -10.94 21.35
C GLY A 95 -11.31 -9.50 20.85
N LYS A 96 -10.19 -8.80 21.05
CA LYS A 96 -10.03 -7.38 20.69
C LYS A 96 -8.71 -7.13 19.98
N LEU A 97 -8.74 -6.21 19.01
CA LEU A 97 -7.50 -5.73 18.41
C LEU A 97 -6.69 -4.95 19.46
N PRO A 98 -5.36 -5.16 19.52
CA PRO A 98 -4.52 -4.33 20.36
C PRO A 98 -4.57 -2.88 19.87
N PRO A 99 -4.30 -1.90 20.75
CA PRO A 99 -4.14 -0.51 20.34
C PRO A 99 -3.14 -0.39 19.19
N THR A 100 -3.47 0.41 18.17
CA THR A 100 -2.63 0.57 16.97
C THR A 100 -1.22 1.06 17.30
N THR A 101 -1.05 1.82 18.39
CA THR A 101 0.24 2.29 18.89
C THR A 101 1.16 1.18 19.40
N LYS A 102 0.62 0.01 19.75
CA LYS A 102 1.39 -1.16 20.19
C LYS A 102 1.78 -2.10 19.04
N LEU A 103 1.23 -1.88 17.84
CA LEU A 103 1.52 -2.73 16.70
C LEU A 103 2.91 -2.43 16.13
N PRO A 104 3.68 -3.46 15.76
CA PRO A 104 4.95 -3.25 15.08
C PRO A 104 4.71 -2.62 13.71
N VAL A 105 5.57 -1.67 13.35
CA VAL A 105 5.55 -1.01 12.05
C VAL A 105 6.79 -1.42 11.27
N ILE A 106 6.57 -1.81 10.02
CA ILE A 106 7.63 -2.15 9.07
C ILE A 106 7.53 -1.14 7.92
N ASN A 107 8.67 -0.59 7.49
CA ASN A 107 8.72 0.35 6.38
C ASN A 107 8.76 -0.36 5.01
N LEU A 108 8.75 0.42 3.92
CA LEU A 108 8.81 -0.07 2.54
C LEU A 108 10.01 -1.00 2.24
N PHE A 109 11.06 -0.94 3.06
CA PHE A 109 12.30 -1.72 2.89
C PHE A 109 12.38 -2.92 3.83
N ASN A 110 11.24 -3.36 4.39
CA ASN A 110 11.13 -4.45 5.33
C ASN A 110 11.99 -4.26 6.61
N ARG A 111 12.13 -3.01 7.07
CA ARG A 111 12.85 -2.69 8.31
C ARG A 111 11.88 -2.18 9.38
N ARG A 112 12.12 -2.57 10.64
CA ARG A 112 11.37 -2.05 11.79
C ARG A 112 11.48 -0.52 11.83
N SER A 113 10.35 0.14 12.05
CA SER A 113 10.24 1.60 12.11
C SER A 113 9.18 2.03 13.14
N SER A 114 8.91 3.32 13.19
CA SER A 114 7.78 3.92 13.92
C SER A 114 6.92 4.75 12.97
N LEU A 115 5.65 5.00 13.33
CA LEU A 115 4.78 5.88 12.54
C LEU A 115 5.40 7.27 12.34
N LYS A 116 6.01 7.84 13.39
CA LYS A 116 6.75 9.10 13.30
C LYS A 116 7.92 9.00 12.32
N GLY A 117 8.68 7.91 12.34
CA GLY A 117 9.77 7.68 11.40
C GLY A 117 9.30 7.62 9.94
N LEU A 118 8.15 6.98 9.67
CA LEU A 118 7.56 6.94 8.34
C LEU A 118 7.15 8.34 7.86
N LYS A 119 6.46 9.10 8.71
CA LYS A 119 6.07 10.48 8.43
C LYS A 119 7.27 11.38 8.14
N THR A 120 8.35 11.26 8.94
CA THR A 120 9.61 11.99 8.69
C THR A 120 10.23 11.63 7.35
N ALA A 121 10.25 10.35 6.98
CA ALA A 121 10.80 9.91 5.70
C ALA A 121 9.98 10.44 4.51
N GLY A 122 8.65 10.39 4.59
CA GLY A 122 7.76 10.94 3.57
C GLY A 122 7.88 12.46 3.43
N ALA A 123 7.85 13.20 4.55
CA ALA A 123 8.00 14.65 4.58
C ALA A 123 9.34 15.14 4.02
N ALA A 124 10.42 14.37 4.23
CA ALA A 124 11.74 14.70 3.70
C ALA A 124 11.81 14.61 2.16
N LEU A 125 10.91 13.86 1.52
CA LEU A 125 10.91 13.69 0.07
C LEU A 125 10.28 14.89 -0.66
N GLN A 126 9.31 15.57 -0.03
CA GLN A 126 8.65 16.79 -0.56
C GLN A 126 8.09 16.62 -1.98
N GLN A 127 7.64 15.40 -2.33
CA GLN A 127 7.10 15.04 -3.65
C GLN A 127 5.61 14.68 -3.60
N ASP A 128 4.90 14.99 -2.51
CA ASP A 128 3.44 14.82 -2.45
C ASP A 128 2.76 15.88 -3.33
N VAL A 129 1.45 15.72 -3.50
CA VAL A 129 0.62 16.52 -4.42
C VAL A 129 0.53 18.00 -4.03
N LEU A 130 0.80 18.35 -2.77
CA LEU A 130 0.95 19.73 -2.32
C LEU A 130 2.40 20.00 -1.90
N PRO A 131 2.95 21.19 -2.21
CA PRO A 131 4.29 21.58 -1.79
C PRO A 131 4.34 21.90 -0.28
N CYS A 132 4.59 20.89 0.54
CA CYS A 132 4.72 21.04 1.99
C CYS A 132 6.17 21.32 2.43
N LYS A 133 6.34 21.99 3.58
CA LYS A 133 7.66 22.24 4.16
C LYS A 133 8.26 20.96 4.74
N PRO A 134 9.58 20.91 5.00
CA PRO A 134 10.15 19.82 5.77
C PRO A 134 9.43 19.70 7.12
N LYS A 135 9.08 18.46 7.52
CA LYS A 135 8.27 18.12 8.72
C LYS A 135 6.76 18.42 8.62
N GLU A 136 6.26 18.77 7.44
CA GLU A 136 4.82 18.82 7.16
C GLU A 136 4.43 17.69 6.21
N LEU A 137 3.16 17.28 6.28
CA LEU A 137 2.55 16.30 5.40
C LEU A 137 1.22 16.81 4.85
N VAL A 138 0.81 16.27 3.71
CA VAL A 138 -0.53 16.51 3.16
C VAL A 138 -1.57 15.83 4.05
N LEU A 139 -2.45 16.63 4.64
CA LEU A 139 -3.69 16.15 5.22
C LEU A 139 -4.78 16.10 4.14
N VAL A 140 -5.67 15.13 4.30
CA VAL A 140 -6.80 14.93 3.41
C VAL A 140 -8.10 15.26 4.14
N ASN A 141 -9.07 15.77 3.40
CA ASN A 141 -10.43 15.87 3.89
C ASN A 141 -10.98 14.45 4.15
N HIS A 142 -11.46 14.19 5.38
CA HIS A 142 -11.90 12.85 5.76
C HIS A 142 -13.18 12.38 5.06
N ALA A 143 -14.02 13.30 4.58
CA ALA A 143 -15.25 12.95 3.87
C ALA A 143 -15.00 12.66 2.38
N THR A 144 -14.11 13.42 1.74
CA THR A 144 -13.88 13.32 0.29
C THR A 144 -12.60 12.59 -0.09
N GLY A 145 -11.66 12.42 0.85
CA GLY A 145 -10.32 11.86 0.61
C GLY A 145 -9.39 12.79 -0.18
N LEU A 146 -9.84 14.00 -0.54
CA LEU A 146 -9.06 14.94 -1.34
C LEU A 146 -7.96 15.60 -0.49
N PRO A 147 -6.77 15.86 -1.07
CA PRO A 147 -5.75 16.71 -0.45
C PRO A 147 -6.34 18.07 -0.07
N ASP A 148 -6.09 18.52 1.16
CA ASP A 148 -6.67 19.75 1.70
C ASP A 148 -5.59 20.79 2.02
N HIS A 149 -4.72 20.50 3.00
CA HIS A 149 -3.65 21.41 3.42
C HIS A 149 -2.42 20.65 3.95
N CYS A 150 -1.30 21.36 4.12
CA CYS A 150 -0.11 20.84 4.78
C CYS A 150 -0.18 21.06 6.30
N SER A 151 0.21 20.07 7.09
CA SER A 151 0.25 20.18 8.56
C SER A 151 1.43 19.41 9.15
N ALA A 152 1.92 19.90 10.30
CA ALA A 152 2.95 19.23 11.08
C ALA A 152 2.43 17.94 11.75
N PHE A 153 3.32 17.00 12.07
CA PHE A 153 2.97 15.66 12.57
C PHE A 153 3.74 15.16 13.79
#